data_AF-A0A966YDW7-F1
#
_entry.id   AF-A0A966YDW7-F1
#
_cell.length_a   1.000
_cell.length_b   1.000
_cell.length_c   1.000
_cell.angle_alpha   90.00
_cell.angle_beta   90.00
_cell.angle_gamma   90.00
#
_symmetry.space_group_name_H-M   'P 1'
#
loop_
_entity.id
_entity.type
_entity.pdbx_description
1 polymer ?
#
loop_
_entity_poly.entity_id
_entity_poly.type
_entity_poly.pdbx_seq_one_letter_code
_entity_poly.pdbx_strand_id
1 'polypeptide(L)'
;ETAKQYAEIIRAAGTVVWNGPMGVFELPPFDAGTKAVADAVAAATANGAITIIGGGDSAAAVEQLGYADRVSHVSTGGGASLEMLEGKAFETVAILDDQG
;
A
#
# COMPACT_ATOMS: atom_id res chain seq x y z
N GLU A 1 12.94 -16.36 -1.94
CA GLU A 1 13.49 -15.70 -3.14
C GLU A 1 12.64 -14.53 -3.61
N THR A 2 11.39 -14.74 -4.05
CA THR A 2 10.50 -13.66 -4.56
C THR A 2 10.36 -12.47 -3.59
N ALA A 3 10.11 -12.73 -2.31
CA ALA A 3 9.97 -11.66 -1.31
C ALA A 3 11.23 -10.77 -1.20
N LYS A 4 12.43 -11.38 -1.36
CA LYS A 4 13.70 -10.64 -1.32
C LYS A 4 13.82 -9.72 -2.54
N GLN A 5 13.53 -10.23 -3.74
CA GLN A 5 13.58 -9.46 -4.98
C GLN A 5 12.60 -8.28 -4.94
N TYR A 6 11.37 -8.49 -4.45
CA TYR A 6 10.41 -7.40 -4.27
C TYR A 6 10.89 -6.38 -3.26
N ALA A 7 11.44 -6.82 -2.12
CA ALA A 7 11.96 -5.91 -1.11
C ALA A 7 13.12 -5.04 -1.62
N GLU A 8 13.98 -5.56 -2.49
CA GLU A 8 15.07 -4.79 -3.11
C GLU A 8 14.53 -3.70 -4.04
N ILE A 9 13.56 -4.02 -4.89
CA ILE A 9 12.92 -3.06 -5.80
C ILE A 9 12.19 -1.97 -5.01
N ILE A 10 11.41 -2.35 -4.00
CA ILE A 10 10.61 -1.43 -3.19
C ILE A 10 11.51 -0.43 -2.45
N ARG A 11 12.62 -0.88 -1.85
CA ARG A 11 13.54 0.01 -1.12
C ARG A 11 14.19 1.08 -1.99
N ALA A 12 14.30 0.84 -3.29
CA ALA A 12 14.90 1.77 -4.25
C ALA A 12 13.87 2.71 -4.91
N ALA A 13 12.57 2.51 -4.67
CA ALA A 13 11.52 3.30 -5.30
C ALA A 13 11.34 4.66 -4.61
N GLY A 14 11.09 5.71 -5.41
CA GLY A 14 10.71 7.05 -4.90
C GLY A 14 9.22 7.19 -4.56
N THR A 15 8.37 6.35 -5.16
CA THR A 15 6.94 6.26 -4.87
C THR A 15 6.51 4.80 -4.91
N VAL A 16 5.73 4.35 -3.93
CA VAL A 16 5.17 2.99 -3.86
C VAL A 16 3.68 3.05 -3.65
N VAL A 17 2.93 2.34 -4.49
CA VAL A 17 1.51 2.06 -4.27
C VAL A 17 1.38 0.56 -4.04
N TRP A 18 0.85 0.16 -2.89
CA TRP A 18 0.67 -1.24 -2.53
C TRP A 18 -0.81 -1.54 -2.28
N ASN A 19 -1.42 -2.40 -3.12
CA ASN A 19 -2.81 -2.82 -2.99
C ASN A 19 -2.94 -4.35 -3.15
N GLY A 20 -2.80 -5.06 -2.04
CA GLY A 20 -3.05 -6.49 -1.92
C GLY A 20 -1.92 -7.19 -1.13
N PRO A 21 -2.22 -7.92 -0.04
CA PRO A 21 -1.25 -8.77 0.64
C PRO A 21 -0.59 -9.79 -0.30
N MET A 22 0.62 -10.27 0.06
CA MET A 22 1.37 -11.20 -0.78
C MET A 22 0.92 -12.67 -0.63
N GLY A 23 -0.03 -12.94 0.26
CA GLY A 23 -0.53 -14.26 0.64
C GLY A 23 -1.61 -14.16 1.73
N VAL A 24 -1.99 -15.31 2.31
CA VAL A 24 -2.95 -15.39 3.43
C VAL A 24 -2.27 -14.91 4.72
N PHE A 25 -2.18 -13.58 4.88
CA PHE A 25 -1.38 -12.95 5.94
C PHE A 25 -1.91 -13.20 7.35
N GLU A 26 -3.16 -13.64 7.47
CA GLU A 26 -3.81 -13.99 8.71
C GLU A 26 -3.30 -15.33 9.29
N LEU A 27 -2.63 -16.16 8.48
CA LEU A 27 -2.19 -17.50 8.88
C LEU A 27 -0.66 -17.66 8.76
N PRO A 28 0.06 -17.72 9.90
CA PRO A 28 1.46 -18.12 9.88
C PRO A 28 1.64 -19.57 9.38
N PRO A 29 2.68 -19.87 8.58
CA PRO A 29 3.76 -18.99 8.14
C PRO A 29 3.52 -18.28 6.79
N PHE A 30 2.29 -18.27 6.27
CA PHE A 30 1.95 -17.67 4.96
C PHE A 30 1.97 -16.13 4.96
N ASP A 31 2.15 -15.52 6.13
CA ASP A 31 2.31 -14.10 6.38
C ASP A 31 3.71 -13.55 6.06
N ALA A 32 4.72 -14.42 5.95
CA ALA A 32 6.11 -14.03 5.80
C ALA A 32 6.38 -13.15 4.56
N GLY A 33 5.70 -13.42 3.45
CA GLY A 33 5.80 -12.60 2.23
C GLY A 33 5.25 -11.19 2.42
N THR A 34 4.08 -11.07 3.07
CA THR A 34 3.42 -9.80 3.38
C THR A 34 4.26 -8.97 4.35
N LYS A 35 4.83 -9.60 5.38
CA LYS A 35 5.76 -8.95 6.31
C LYS A 35 6.99 -8.39 5.59
N ALA A 36 7.62 -9.18 4.73
CA ALA A 36 8.80 -8.74 3.99
C ALA A 36 8.53 -7.52 3.08
N VAL A 37 7.36 -7.48 2.44
CA VAL A 37 6.92 -6.33 1.65
C VAL A 37 6.60 -5.13 2.54
N ALA A 38 5.86 -5.30 3.63
CA ALA A 38 5.57 -4.23 4.58
C ALA A 38 6.84 -3.59 5.17
N ASP A 39 7.82 -4.42 5.55
CA ASP A 39 9.15 -3.96 5.99
C ASP A 39 9.86 -3.12 4.93
N ALA A 40 9.82 -3.56 3.67
CA ALA A 40 10.48 -2.86 2.58
C ALA A 40 9.80 -1.51 2.28
N VAL A 41 8.46 -1.46 2.30
CA VAL A 41 7.70 -0.22 2.10
C VAL A 41 7.97 0.76 3.24
N ALA A 42 7.98 0.30 4.49
CA ALA A 42 8.31 1.14 5.63
C ALA A 42 9.75 1.68 5.56
N ALA A 43 10.70 0.86 5.12
CA ALA A 43 12.08 1.31 4.90
C ALA A 43 12.19 2.35 3.77
N ALA A 44 11.48 2.16 2.65
CA ALA A 44 11.43 3.14 1.58
C ALA A 44 10.85 4.49 2.07
N THR A 45 9.78 4.44 2.86
CA THR A 45 9.16 5.62 3.48
C THR A 45 10.15 6.38 4.36
N ALA A 46 10.86 5.66 5.23
CA ALA A 46 11.89 6.25 6.09
C ALA A 46 13.05 6.90 5.29
N ASN A 47 13.28 6.44 4.05
CA ASN A 47 14.25 7.01 3.12
C ASN A 47 13.69 8.16 2.26
N GLY A 48 12.46 8.61 2.52
CA GLY A 48 11.82 9.73 1.85
C GLY A 48 10.94 9.37 0.65
N ALA A 49 10.65 8.08 0.42
CA ALA A 49 9.70 7.67 -0.60
C ALA A 49 8.26 7.99 -0.16
N ILE A 50 7.40 8.36 -1.12
CA ILE A 50 5.95 8.47 -0.89
C ILE A 50 5.36 7.05 -0.97
N THR A 51 4.66 6.62 0.08
CA THR A 51 4.09 5.27 0.15
C THR A 51 2.59 5.29 0.43
N ILE A 52 1.82 4.65 -0.45
CA ILE A 52 0.36 4.61 -0.40
C ILE A 52 -0.06 3.16 -0.27
N ILE A 53 -0.69 2.82 0.85
CA ILE A 53 -1.33 1.52 1.07
C ILE A 53 -2.79 1.65 0.67
N GLY A 54 -3.23 0.87 -0.32
CA GLY A 54 -4.60 0.84 -0.79
C GLY A 54 -5.29 -0.47 -0.48
N GLY A 55 -6.59 -0.41 -0.19
CA GLY A 55 -7.43 -1.59 -0.02
C GLY A 55 -7.62 -2.01 1.42
N GLY A 56 -8.82 -2.51 1.73
CA GLY A 56 -9.18 -2.97 3.07
C GLY A 56 -8.23 -4.06 3.57
N ASP A 57 -7.88 -5.02 2.72
CA ASP A 57 -6.99 -6.13 3.10
C ASP A 57 -5.55 -5.67 3.34
N SER A 58 -5.01 -4.79 2.48
CA SER A 58 -3.65 -4.24 2.68
C SER A 58 -3.59 -3.36 3.91
N ALA A 59 -4.61 -2.52 4.13
CA ALA A 59 -4.74 -1.68 5.31
C ALA A 59 -4.81 -2.53 6.58
N ALA A 60 -5.63 -3.59 6.58
CA ALA A 60 -5.71 -4.53 7.69
C ALA A 60 -4.38 -5.26 7.93
N ALA A 61 -3.68 -5.66 6.87
CA ALA A 61 -2.37 -6.29 6.98
C ALA A 61 -1.33 -5.36 7.61
N VAL A 62 -1.20 -4.10 7.16
CA VAL A 62 -0.23 -3.17 7.76
C VAL A 62 -0.59 -2.80 9.19
N GLU A 63 -1.88 -2.74 9.53
CA GLU A 63 -2.34 -2.51 10.90
C GLU A 63 -1.98 -3.68 11.82
N GLN A 64 -2.40 -4.90 11.48
CA GLN A 64 -2.14 -6.10 12.29
C GLN A 64 -0.66 -6.39 12.46
N LEU A 65 0.16 -6.03 11.46
CA LEU A 65 1.60 -6.23 11.48
C LEU A 65 2.36 -5.05 12.14
N GLY A 66 1.70 -3.95 12.50
CA GLY A 66 2.30 -2.81 13.21
C GLY A 66 3.11 -1.85 12.32
N TYR A 67 2.71 -1.70 11.05
CA TYR A 67 3.38 -0.85 10.06
C TYR A 67 2.58 0.41 9.68
N ALA A 68 1.34 0.57 10.16
CA ALA A 68 0.47 1.68 9.78
C ALA A 68 1.12 3.06 10.02
N ASP A 69 1.81 3.26 11.14
CA ASP A 69 2.51 4.51 11.45
C ASP A 69 3.84 4.69 10.70
N ARG A 70 4.23 3.72 9.87
CA ARG A 70 5.53 3.68 9.16
C ARG A 70 5.39 3.85 7.65
N VAL A 71 4.19 4.19 7.17
CA VAL A 71 3.87 4.46 5.77
C VAL A 71 3.32 5.88 5.61
N SER A 72 3.31 6.43 4.39
CA SER A 72 2.89 7.83 4.19
C SER A 72 1.37 8.00 4.24
N HIS A 73 0.62 7.05 3.69
CA HIS A 73 -0.83 7.09 3.65
C HIS A 73 -1.43 5.69 3.63
N VAL A 74 -2.50 5.48 4.41
CA VAL A 74 -3.33 4.28 4.38
C VAL A 74 -4.73 4.68 3.89
N SER A 75 -5.11 4.16 2.73
CA SER A 75 -6.42 4.35 2.14
C SER A 75 -7.29 3.11 2.33
N THR A 76 -8.47 3.32 2.92
CA THR A 76 -9.54 2.31 2.98
C THR A 76 -10.33 2.20 1.68
N GLY A 77 -10.06 3.08 0.70
CA GLY A 77 -10.80 3.18 -0.56
C GLY A 77 -10.52 2.07 -1.58
N GLY A 78 -9.52 1.20 -1.39
CA GLY A 78 -9.27 0.03 -2.23
C GLY A 78 -9.37 0.27 -3.73
N GLY A 79 -10.41 -0.30 -4.36
CA GLY A 79 -10.68 -0.15 -5.79
C GLY A 79 -10.86 1.32 -6.20
N ALA A 80 -11.54 2.13 -5.39
CA ALA A 80 -11.71 3.56 -5.64
C ALA A 80 -10.36 4.30 -5.73
N SER A 81 -9.41 3.97 -4.85
CA SER A 81 -8.07 4.56 -4.88
C SER A 81 -7.26 4.10 -6.10
N LEU A 82 -7.44 2.85 -6.56
CA LEU A 82 -6.82 2.39 -7.79
C LEU A 82 -7.41 3.07 -9.03
N GLU A 83 -8.74 3.18 -9.12
CA GLU A 83 -9.41 3.87 -10.23
C GLU A 83 -8.98 5.33 -10.35
N MET A 84 -8.79 6.00 -9.22
CA MET A 84 -8.22 7.35 -9.18
C MET A 84 -6.79 7.38 -9.71
N LEU A 85 -5.94 6.43 -9.33
CA LEU A 85 -4.56 6.31 -9.81
C LEU A 85 -4.47 5.89 -11.29
N GLU A 86 -5.48 5.18 -11.80
CA GLU A 86 -5.65 4.85 -13.23
C GLU A 86 -6.06 6.05 -14.08
N GLY A 87 -6.36 7.21 -13.47
CA GLY A 87 -6.78 8.43 -14.15
C GLY A 87 -8.22 8.39 -14.66
N LYS A 88 -9.04 7.45 -14.17
CA LYS A 88 -10.48 7.44 -14.47
C LYS A 88 -11.15 8.60 -13.76
N ALA A 89 -12.14 9.20 -14.42
CA ALA A 89 -12.95 10.25 -13.83
C ALA A 89 -13.70 9.68 -12.60
N PHE A 90 -13.37 10.20 -11.42
CA PHE A 90 -14.06 9.83 -10.20
C PHE A 90 -15.29 10.71 -10.07
N GLU A 91 -16.41 10.30 -10.69
CA GLU A 91 -17.61 11.15 -10.83
C GLU A 91 -18.10 11.72 -9.49
N THR A 92 -17.96 10.97 -8.40
CA THR A 92 -18.36 11.42 -7.06
C THR A 92 -17.46 12.51 -6.47
N VAL A 93 -16.17 12.55 -6.84
CA VAL A 93 -15.26 13.64 -6.46
C VAL A 93 -15.40 14.82 -7.44
N ALA A 94 -15.63 14.54 -8.72
CA ALA A 94 -15.82 15.58 -9.74
C ALA A 94 -17.00 16.52 -9.38
N ILE A 95 -18.08 16.00 -8.79
CA ILE A 95 -19.22 16.81 -8.32
C ILE A 95 -18.83 17.76 -7.17
N LEU A 96 -17.80 17.44 -6.39
CA LEU A 96 -17.30 18.30 -5.31
C LEU A 96 -16.38 19.43 -5.84
N ASP A 97 -15.66 19.18 -6.94
CA ASP A 97 -14.79 20.18 -7.58
C ASP A 97 -15.59 21.29 -8.30
N ASP A 98 -16.84 21.03 -8.70
CA ASP A 98 -17.75 21.98 -9.35
C ASP A 98 -18.43 22.99 -8.38
N GLN A 99 -18.08 22.97 -7.09
CA GLN A 99 -18.59 23.91 -6.07
C GLN A 99 -17.68 25.16 -5.91
N GLY A 100 -17.22 25.73 -7.03
CA GLY A 100 -16.38 26.94 -7.10
C GLY A 100 -17.04 28.09 -7.84
#